data_AF-A0A529FEY9-F1
#
_entry.id   AF-A0A529FEY9-F1
#
_cell.length_a   1.000
_cell.length_b   1.000
_cell.length_c   1.000
_cell.angle_alpha   90.00
_cell.angle_beta   90.00
_cell.angle_gamma   90.00
#
_symmetry.space_group_name_H-M   'P 1'
#
loop_
_entity.id
_entity.type
_entity.pdbx_description
1 polymer ?
#
loop_
_entity_poly.entity_id
_entity_poly.type
_entity_poly.pdbx_seq_one_letter_code
_entity_poly.pdbx_strand_id
1 'polypeptide(L)'
;SKTAFEIALFNEAGVVDRLTVLDFKDLPVSKTKVTRFDLAGTDCAEVSRVLINSATECAGASVEPAACMRGLKTSTRTTIAFGV
;
A
#
# COMPACT_ATOMS: atom_id res chain seq x y z
N SER A 1 -1.24 14.46 -9.03
CA SER A 1 -0.10 13.53 -8.96
C SER A 1 -0.62 12.11 -9.04
N LYS A 2 0.25 11.10 -9.18
CA LYS A 2 -0.08 9.68 -9.23
C LYS A 2 0.83 8.91 -8.27
N THR A 3 0.33 7.80 -7.74
CA THR A 3 1.16 6.90 -6.95
C THR A 3 0.71 5.44 -7.05
N ALA A 4 1.68 4.55 -6.96
CA ALA A 4 1.48 3.13 -6.79
C ALA A 4 2.50 2.60 -5.79
N PHE A 5 2.10 1.63 -4.97
CA PHE A 5 2.95 1.02 -3.94
C PHE A 5 3.01 -0.49 -4.12
N GLU A 6 4.20 -1.06 -4.05
CA GLU A 6 4.36 -2.50 -3.87
C GLU A 6 4.10 -2.85 -2.41
N ILE A 7 3.26 -3.87 -2.20
CA ILE A 7 2.94 -4.40 -0.89
C ILE A 7 3.33 -5.87 -0.80
N ALA A 8 3.76 -6.28 0.39
CA ALA A 8 3.90 -7.67 0.78
C ALA A 8 2.80 -8.05 1.77
N LEU A 9 2.12 -9.16 1.47
CA LEU A 9 1.19 -9.83 2.37
C LEU A 9 1.92 -11.00 3.02
N PHE A 10 1.85 -11.07 4.35
CA PHE A 10 2.43 -12.16 5.12
C PHE A 10 1.32 -13.04 5.68
N ASN A 11 1.55 -14.35 5.68
CA ASN A 11 0.65 -15.30 6.31
C ASN A 11 0.92 -15.46 7.82
N GLU A 12 0.13 -16.29 8.51
CA GLU A 12 0.29 -16.55 9.95
C GLU A 12 1.65 -17.18 10.33
N ALA A 13 2.32 -17.86 9.40
CA ALA A 13 3.68 -18.37 9.62
C ALA A 13 4.76 -17.26 9.54
N GLY A 14 4.37 -16.02 9.25
CA GLY A 14 5.28 -14.88 9.14
C GLY A 14 6.10 -14.88 7.84
N VAL A 15 5.73 -15.68 6.85
CA VAL A 15 6.37 -15.71 5.53
C VAL A 15 5.54 -14.91 4.53
N VAL A 16 6.20 -14.39 3.50
CA VAL A 16 5.52 -13.68 2.41
C VAL A 16 4.65 -14.68 1.65
N ASP A 17 3.35 -14.44 1.66
CA ASP A 17 2.38 -15.15 0.85
C ASP A 17 2.39 -14.59 -0.58
N ARG A 18 2.34 -13.25 -0.70
CA ARG A 18 2.28 -12.58 -2.00
C ARG A 18 2.86 -11.16 -1.99
N LEU A 19 3.43 -10.78 -3.13
CA LEU A 19 3.73 -9.40 -3.51
C LEU A 19 2.71 -8.91 -4.54
N THR A 20 2.23 -7.68 -4.39
CA THR A 20 1.35 -7.05 -5.39
C THR A 20 1.51 -5.54 -5.39
N VAL A 21 1.11 -4.89 -6.48
CA VAL A 21 1.13 -3.42 -6.60
C VAL A 21 -0.28 -2.88 -6.45
N LEU A 22 -0.46 -1.95 -5.51
CA LEU A 22 -1.67 -1.17 -5.35
C LEU A 22 -1.51 0.16 -6.09
N ASP A 23 -2.21 0.31 -7.21
CA ASP A 23 -2.21 1.52 -8.02
C ASP A 23 -3.34 2.48 -7.57
N PHE A 24 -2.96 3.56 -6.90
CA PHE A 24 -3.89 4.56 -6.38
C PHE A 24 -4.33 5.58 -7.44
N LYS A 25 -3.85 5.46 -8.68
CA LYS A 25 -4.16 6.36 -9.81
C LYS A 25 -3.91 7.82 -9.43
N ASP A 26 -4.75 8.73 -9.96
CA ASP A 26 -4.64 10.15 -9.67
C ASP A 26 -4.98 10.47 -8.21
N LEU A 27 -4.09 11.23 -7.58
CA LEU A 27 -4.22 11.84 -6.28
C LEU A 27 -4.66 13.31 -6.44
N PRO A 28 -5.94 13.64 -6.17
CA PRO A 28 -6.43 15.01 -6.23
C PRO A 28 -5.86 15.87 -5.11
N VAL A 29 -5.47 17.10 -5.44
CA VAL A 29 -4.91 18.06 -4.49
C VAL A 29 -5.97 18.45 -3.46
N SER A 30 -5.57 18.52 -2.19
CA SER A 30 -6.42 18.95 -1.07
C SER A 30 -7.69 18.12 -0.87
N LYS A 31 -7.67 16.85 -1.26
CA LYS A 31 -8.78 15.91 -1.07
C LYS A 31 -8.29 14.60 -0.47
N THR A 32 -9.14 13.99 0.35
CA THR A 32 -8.96 12.60 0.78
C THR A 32 -9.55 11.69 -0.28
N LYS A 33 -8.73 10.77 -0.81
CA LYS A 33 -9.19 9.71 -1.72
C LYS A 33 -9.21 8.39 -0.96
N VAL A 34 -10.34 7.69 -1.01
CA VAL A 34 -10.45 6.30 -0.56
C VAL A 34 -10.45 5.41 -1.79
N THR A 35 -9.64 4.35 -1.77
CA THR A 35 -9.59 3.36 -2.86
C THR A 35 -9.66 1.99 -2.23
N ARG A 36 -10.58 1.17 -2.72
CA ARG A 36 -10.67 -0.25 -2.37
C ARG A 36 -9.90 -1.04 -3.42
N PHE A 37 -9.10 -1.98 -2.96
CA PHE A 37 -8.42 -2.95 -3.80
C PHE A 37 -8.99 -4.33 -3.47
N ASP A 38 -9.36 -5.07 -4.51
CA ASP A 38 -9.79 -6.45 -4.35
C ASP A 38 -8.58 -7.38 -4.51
N LEU A 39 -8.23 -8.06 -3.42
CA LEU A 39 -7.13 -9.00 -3.35
C LEU A 39 -7.66 -10.41 -3.59
N ALA A 40 -7.86 -10.77 -4.86
CA ALA A 40 -8.43 -12.05 -5.24
C ALA A 40 -7.62 -13.23 -4.65
N GLY A 41 -8.33 -14.23 -4.14
CA GLY A 41 -7.73 -15.42 -3.53
C GLY A 41 -7.09 -15.19 -2.16
N THR A 42 -7.26 -14.02 -1.54
CA THR A 42 -6.77 -13.77 -0.18
C THR A 42 -7.87 -14.05 0.84
N ASP A 43 -7.64 -15.03 1.70
CA ASP A 43 -8.40 -15.15 2.93
C ASP A 43 -7.84 -14.18 3.97
N CYS A 44 -8.65 -13.21 4.40
CA CYS A 44 -8.26 -12.25 5.42
C CYS A 44 -7.91 -12.92 6.76
N ALA A 45 -8.46 -14.10 7.05
CA ALA A 45 -8.13 -14.85 8.27
C ALA A 45 -6.68 -15.34 8.26
N GLU A 46 -6.09 -15.55 7.08
CA GLU A 46 -4.72 -16.07 6.94
C GLU A 46 -3.67 -14.95 6.89
N VAL A 47 -4.07 -13.67 6.79
CA VAL A 47 -3.15 -12.53 6.69
C VAL A 47 -2.76 -12.01 8.07
N SER A 48 -1.47 -12.07 8.39
CA SER A 48 -0.93 -11.58 9.68
C SER A 48 -0.38 -10.15 9.59
N ARG A 49 0.15 -9.76 8.43
CA ARG A 49 0.78 -8.45 8.21
C ARG A 49 0.69 -8.00 6.76
N VAL A 50 0.53 -6.69 6.60
CA VAL A 50 0.72 -5.97 5.34
C VAL A 50 1.95 -5.05 5.50
N LEU A 51 2.83 -5.06 4.51
CA LEU A 51 4.03 -4.22 4.47
C LEU A 51 4.07 -3.45 3.15
N ILE A 52 4.34 -2.15 3.18
CA ILE A 52 4.69 -1.39 1.97
C ILE A 52 6.19 -1.49 1.74
N ASN A 53 6.61 -2.12 0.64
CA ASN A 53 8.05 -2.24 0.33
C ASN A 53 8.59 -0.96 -0.30
N SER A 54 7.88 -0.42 -1.29
CA SER A 54 8.34 0.72 -2.08
C SER A 54 7.19 1.42 -2.80
N ALA A 55 7.44 2.65 -3.27
CA ALA A 55 6.60 3.31 -4.24
C ALA A 55 7.07 2.92 -5.64
N THR A 56 6.28 2.11 -6.36
CA THR A 56 6.56 1.75 -7.76
C THR A 56 6.20 2.89 -8.72
N GLU A 57 5.33 3.80 -8.29
CA GLU A 57 5.07 5.07 -8.97
C GLU A 57 4.93 6.20 -7.94
N CYS A 58 5.58 7.32 -8.21
CA CYS A 58 5.40 8.58 -7.50
C CYS A 58 5.65 9.73 -8.48
N ALA A 59 4.59 10.25 -9.10
CA ALA A 59 4.72 11.16 -10.24
C ALA A 59 3.77 12.37 -10.13
N GLY A 60 4.18 13.50 -10.70
CA GLY A 60 3.36 14.71 -10.78
C GLY A 60 4.23 15.95 -11.02
N ALA A 61 3.60 17.04 -11.45
CA ALA A 61 4.28 18.32 -11.56
C ALA A 61 4.88 18.70 -10.19
N SER A 62 6.20 18.92 -10.15
CA SER A 62 6.95 19.26 -8.94
C SER A 62 6.91 18.21 -7.81
N VAL A 63 6.67 16.93 -8.13
CA VAL A 63 6.76 15.83 -7.16
C VAL A 63 8.13 15.16 -7.28
N GLU A 64 8.91 15.19 -6.20
CA GLU A 64 10.14 14.40 -6.13
C GLU A 64 9.84 12.89 -6.03
N PRO A 65 10.63 12.00 -6.67
CA PRO A 65 10.38 10.56 -6.65
C PRO A 65 10.26 9.94 -5.24
N ALA A 66 11.02 10.43 -4.27
CA ALA A 66 11.00 9.92 -2.90
C ALA A 66 9.87 10.52 -2.03
N ALA A 67 9.10 11.48 -2.54
CA ALA A 67 8.08 12.18 -1.76
C ALA A 67 6.99 11.24 -1.24
N CYS A 68 6.56 10.27 -2.05
CA CYS A 68 5.48 9.35 -1.68
C CYS A 68 5.86 8.45 -0.50
N MET A 69 7.06 7.86 -0.52
CA MET A 69 7.53 7.04 0.62
C MET A 69 7.78 7.88 1.87
N ARG A 70 8.38 9.07 1.74
CA ARG A 70 8.62 9.96 2.90
C ARG A 70 7.32 10.44 3.56
N GLY A 71 6.27 10.67 2.77
CA GLY A 71 4.98 11.14 3.25
C GLY A 71 4.02 10.03 3.69
N LEU A 72 4.38 8.77 3.46
CA LEU A 72 3.51 7.62 3.72
C LEU A 72 3.31 7.42 5.23
N LYS A 73 2.06 7.22 5.62
CA LYS A 73 1.67 6.84 6.98
C LYS A 73 0.70 5.68 6.91
N THR A 74 1.08 4.56 7.51
CA THR A 74 0.23 3.37 7.58
C THR A 74 -0.58 3.37 8.87
N SER A 75 -1.84 2.95 8.78
CA SER A 75 -2.69 2.69 9.95
C SER A 75 -3.70 1.61 9.60
N THR A 76 -4.07 0.82 10.60
CA THR A 76 -5.01 -0.29 10.46
C THR A 76 -6.15 -0.12 11.46
N ARG A 77 -7.34 -0.60 11.09
CA ARG A 77 -8.50 -0.71 11.99
C ARG A 77 -8.74 -2.15 12.47
N THR A 78 -7.96 -3.11 11.99
CA THR A 78 -8.02 -4.52 12.38
C THR A 78 -6.82 -4.87 13.25
N THR A 79 -6.73 -6.13 13.65
CA THR A 79 -5.57 -6.68 14.36
C THR A 79 -4.37 -6.98 13.44
N ILE A 80 -4.55 -6.93 12.12
CA ILE A 80 -3.50 -7.19 11.12
C ILE A 80 -2.50 -6.02 11.15
N ALA A 81 -1.22 -6.31 11.37
CA ALA A 81 -0.19 -5.29 11.39
C ALA A 81 -0.02 -4.62 10.02
N PHE A 82 0.11 -3.29 9.99
CA PHE A 82 0.34 -2.55 8.74
C PHE A 82 1.49 -1.56 8.87
N GLY A 83 2.57 -1.80 8.14
CA GLY A 83 3.80 -1.03 8.24
C GLY A 83 4.45 -0.68 6.90
N VAL A 84 5.57 0.02 7.03
CA VAL A 84 6.59 0.27 6.00
C VAL A 84 7.87 -0.46 6.37
#